data_AF-X1CN97-F1
#
_entry.id   AF-X1CN97-F1
#
_cell.length_a   1.000
_cell.length_b   1.000
_cell.length_c   1.000
_cell.angle_alpha   90.00
_cell.angle_beta   90.00
_cell.angle_gamma   90.00
#
_symmetry.space_group_name_H-M   'P 1'
#
loop_
_entity.id
_entity.type
_entity.pdbx_description
1 polymer ?
#
loop_
_entity_poly.entity_id
_entity_poly.type
_entity_poly.pdbx_seq_one_letter_code
_entity_poly.pdbx_strand_id
1 'polypeptide(L)' 'LKYKYSVCKLNSLIEISEEMNIPLKSCVAIGDSMADIGMLRGAGIGVAFNPKSRLVEKSADVVLHNDLGELLGIIDVLRR' A
#
# COMPACT_ATOMS: atom_id res chain seq x y z
N LEU A 1 -8.84 7.42 14.35
CA LEU A 1 -9.47 6.18 13.84
C LEU A 1 -8.51 5.01 14.11
N LYS A 2 -8.62 4.32 15.26
CA LYS A 2 -7.85 3.08 15.50
C LYS A 2 -8.66 1.91 14.95
N TYR A 3 -8.18 1.28 13.87
CA TYR A 3 -8.85 0.14 13.25
C TYR A 3 -8.89 -1.07 14.20
N LYS A 4 -9.91 -1.91 14.01
CA LYS A 4 -10.44 -2.96 14.92
C LYS A 4 -9.51 -4.14 15.27
N TYR A 5 -8.23 -4.11 14.89
CA TYR A 5 -7.28 -5.22 15.07
C TYR A 5 -6.15 -4.84 16.04
N SER A 6 -5.72 -5.80 16.89
CA SER A 6 -4.63 -5.60 17.86
C SER A 6 -3.27 -5.32 17.19
N VAL A 7 -3.07 -5.83 15.97
CA VAL A 7 -1.91 -5.54 15.10
C VAL A 7 -2.44 -5.28 13.70
N CYS A 8 -2.13 -4.11 13.13
CA CYS A 8 -2.63 -3.70 11.82
C CYS A 8 -1.52 -2.99 11.03
N LYS A 9 -1.21 -3.48 9.83
CA LYS A 9 -0.18 -2.88 8.96
C LYS A 9 -0.43 -1.41 8.64
N LEU A 10 -1.70 -1.00 8.54
CA LEU A 10 -2.06 0.41 8.37
C LEU A 10 -1.64 1.26 9.57
N ASN A 11 -1.85 0.79 10.80
CA ASN A 11 -1.45 1.55 11.98
C ASN A 11 0.08 1.71 12.02
N SER A 12 0.84 0.65 11.72
CA SER A 12 2.30 0.74 11.64
C SER A 12 2.76 1.68 10.52
N LEU A 13 2.09 1.69 9.36
CA LEU A 13 2.38 2.65 8.30
C LEU A 13 2.14 4.10 8.76
N ILE A 14 1.05 4.35 9.50
CA ILE A 14 0.74 5.67 10.07
C ILE A 14 1.82 6.10 11.07
N GLU A 15 2.18 5.21 12.01
CA GLU A 15 3.21 5.49 13.02
C GLU A 15 4.56 5.81 12.37
N ILE A 16 5.01 5.02 11.39
CA ILE A 16 6.26 5.27 10.66
C ILE A 16 6.18 6.58 9.84
N SER A 17 5.02 6.85 9.22
CA SER A 17 4.77 8.09 8.46
C SER A 17 4.91 9.33 9.35
N GLU A 18 4.36 9.28 10.56
CA GLU A 18 4.46 10.35 11.56
C GLU A 18 5.89 10.50 12.08
N GLU A 19 6.57 9.40 12.45
CA GLU A 19 7.96 9.40 12.94
C GLU A 19 8.94 9.99 11.91
N MET A 20 8.74 9.70 10.63
CA MET A 20 9.59 10.18 9.54
C MET A 20 9.19 11.57 9.02
N ASN A 21 8.08 12.14 9.52
CA ASN A 21 7.47 13.37 9.00
C ASN A 21 7.22 13.32 7.48
N ILE A 22 6.81 12.14 6.98
CA ILE A 22 6.46 11.91 5.58
C ILE A 22 4.95 11.70 5.51
N PRO A 23 4.17 12.54 4.81
CA PRO A 23 2.72 12.35 4.70
C PRO A 23 2.35 10.99 4.08
N LEU A 24 1.30 10.32 4.57
CA LEU A 24 0.80 9.06 4.01
C LEU A 24 0.58 9.11 2.49
N LYS A 25 0.12 10.25 1.97
CA LYS A 25 -0.07 10.50 0.52
C LYS A 25 1.23 10.40 -0.30
N SER A 26 2.39 10.46 0.35
CA SER A 26 3.71 10.30 -0.24
C SER A 26 4.27 8.89 -0.04
N CYS A 27 3.50 7.97 0.56
CA CYS A 27 3.89 6.58 0.76
C CYS A 27 3.31 5.69 -0.35
N VAL A 28 4.09 4.68 -0.74
CA VAL A 28 3.64 3.56 -1.57
C VAL A 28 3.60 2.31 -0.70
N ALA A 29 2.45 1.64 -0.63
CA ALA A 29 2.30 0.37 0.08
C ALA A 29 2.13 -0.78 -0.91
N ILE A 30 2.85 -1.89 -0.70
CA ILE A 30 2.83 -3.06 -1.58
C ILE A 30 2.43 -4.28 -0.76
N GLY A 31 1.50 -5.09 -1.26
CA GLY A 31 1.05 -6.31 -0.59
C GLY A 31 0.25 -7.25 -1.48
N ASP A 32 -0.10 -8.43 -0.97
CA ASP A 32 -0.72 -9.52 -1.74
C ASP A 32 -1.91 -10.17 -1.03
N SER A 33 -2.09 -9.89 0.26
CA SER A 33 -2.99 -10.61 1.16
C SER A 33 -4.04 -9.72 1.82
N MET A 34 -5.02 -10.34 2.49
CA MET A 34 -6.07 -9.60 3.21
C MET A 34 -5.51 -8.70 4.33
N ALA A 35 -4.38 -9.05 4.94
CA ALA A 35 -3.74 -8.25 5.97
C ALA A 35 -3.21 -6.90 5.43
N ASP A 36 -3.03 -6.81 4.11
CA ASP A 36 -2.48 -5.63 3.43
C ASP A 36 -3.55 -4.62 3.04
N ILE A 37 -4.83 -5.03 2.97
CA ILE A 37 -5.96 -4.20 2.50
C ILE A 37 -5.98 -2.83 3.20
N GLY A 38 -5.72 -2.79 4.50
CA GLY A 38 -5.69 -1.55 5.26
C GLY A 38 -4.62 -0.57 4.74
N MET A 39 -3.38 -1.04 4.59
CA MET A 39 -2.29 -0.18 4.12
C MET A 39 -2.40 0.13 2.62
N LEU A 40 -2.91 -0.79 1.81
CA LEU A 40 -3.18 -0.57 0.38
C LEU A 40 -4.17 0.57 0.16
N ARG A 41 -5.22 0.65 0.98
CA ARG A 41 -6.21 1.74 0.90
C ARG A 41 -5.76 3.04 1.58
N GLY A 42 -4.82 2.95 2.52
CA GLY A 42 -4.43 4.06 3.37
C GLY A 42 -3.20 4.82 2.91
N ALA A 43 -2.32 4.18 2.12
CA ALA A 43 -1.18 4.83 1.49
C ALA A 43 -1.63 5.78 0.38
N GLY A 44 -0.74 6.66 -0.06
CA GLY A 44 -0.96 7.48 -1.26
C GLY A 44 -1.16 6.63 -2.50
N ILE A 45 -0.43 5.51 -2.59
CA ILE A 45 -0.62 4.49 -3.62
C ILE A 45 -0.54 3.10 -2.99
N GLY A 46 -1.59 2.33 -3.16
CA GLY A 46 -1.63 0.89 -2.89
C GLY A 46 -1.30 0.08 -4.14
N VAL A 47 -0.39 -0.88 -4.01
CA VAL A 47 0.00 -1.82 -5.06
C VAL A 47 -0.29 -3.25 -4.61
N ALA A 48 -1.22 -3.91 -5.29
CA ALA A 48 -1.44 -5.33 -5.13
C ALA A 48 -0.47 -6.10 -6.04
N PHE A 49 0.53 -6.76 -5.47
CA PHE A 49 1.48 -7.58 -6.22
C PHE A 49 1.11 -9.05 -6.11
N ASN A 50 0.76 -9.68 -7.24
CA ASN A 50 0.26 -11.07 -7.30
C ASN A 50 -0.84 -11.34 -6.24
N PRO A 51 -1.95 -10.57 -6.25
CA PRO A 51 -2.97 -10.67 -5.20
C PRO A 51 -3.55 -12.07 -5.06
N LYS A 52 -3.64 -12.55 -3.82
CA LYS A 52 -4.19 -13.88 -3.47
C LYS A 52 -5.72 -13.94 -3.55
N SER A 53 -6.39 -12.81 -3.72
CA SER A 53 -7.84 -12.76 -3.88
C SER A 53 -8.29 -11.49 -4.61
N ARG A 54 -9.46 -11.57 -5.24
CA ARG A 54 -10.14 -10.44 -5.88
C ARG A 54 -10.42 -9.28 -4.91
N LEU A 55 -10.54 -9.57 -3.61
CA LEU A 55 -10.74 -8.52 -2.61
C LEU A 55 -9.47 -7.67 -2.43
N VAL A 56 -8.30 -8.28 -2.47
CA VAL A 56 -7.01 -7.57 -2.39
C VAL A 56 -6.80 -6.74 -3.64
N GLU A 57 -7.05 -7.34 -4.81
CA GLU A 57 -6.99 -6.66 -6.12
C GLU A 57 -7.83 -5.37 -6.14
N LYS A 58 -9.08 -5.45 -5.68
CA LYS A 58 -10.00 -4.30 -5.60
C LYS A 58 -9.64 -3.26 -4.53
N SER A 59 -8.65 -3.54 -3.68
CA SER A 59 -8.27 -2.65 -2.58
C SER A 59 -6.99 -1.87 -2.85
N ALA A 60 -6.37 -2.06 -4.02
CA ALA A 60 -5.19 -1.35 -4.47
C ALA A 60 -5.51 -0.45 -5.67
N ASP A 61 -4.70 0.59 -5.87
CA ASP A 61 -4.77 1.48 -7.03
C ASP A 61 -4.13 0.84 -8.26
N VAL A 62 -3.10 0.03 -8.04
CA VAL A 62 -2.33 -0.67 -9.07
C VAL A 62 -2.29 -2.16 -8.75
N VAL A 63 -2.45 -2.99 -9.77
CA VAL A 63 -2.25 -4.43 -9.67
C VAL A 63 -1.11 -4.82 -10.59
N LEU A 64 -0.09 -5.48 -10.04
CA LEU A 64 1.08 -5.97 -10.78
C LEU A 64 1.17 -7.49 -10.67
N HIS A 65 1.65 -8.13 -11.73
CA HIS A 65 1.83 -9.57 -11.80
C HIS A 65 3.23 -9.92 -12.29
N ASN A 66 3.82 -10.96 -11.71
CA ASN A 66 5.14 -11.52 -12.06
C ASN A 66 6.35 -10.60 -11.85
N ASP A 67 6.30 -9.33 -12.25
CA ASP A 67 7.43 -8.39 -12.19
C ASP A 67 7.07 -7.15 -11.36
N LEU A 68 7.76 -6.96 -10.24
CA LEU A 68 7.60 -5.76 -9.40
C LEU A 68 8.38 -4.56 -9.98
N GLY A 69 9.32 -4.79 -10.90
CA GLY A 69 10.08 -3.75 -11.59
C GLY A 69 9.21 -2.79 -12.39
N GLU A 70 8.02 -3.23 -12.84
CA GLU A 70 7.00 -2.38 -13.46
C GLU A 70 6.61 -1.18 -12.58
N LEU A 71 6.76 -1.30 -11.25
CA LEU A 71 6.51 -0.22 -10.31
C LEU A 71 7.44 0.99 -10.49
N LEU A 72 8.66 0.80 -11.02
CA LEU A 72 9.59 1.90 -11.24
C LEU A 72 9.02 2.94 -12.20
N GLY A 73 8.37 2.49 -13.28
CA GLY A 73 7.72 3.38 -14.24
C GLY A 73 6.58 4.20 -13.61
N ILE A 74 5.88 3.62 -12.64
CA ILE A 74 4.80 4.29 -11.91
C ILE A 74 5.37 5.36 -10.96
N ILE A 75 6.41 5.01 -10.19
CA ILE A 75 7.07 5.94 -9.27
C ILE A 75 7.71 7.11 -10.03
N ASP A 76 8.31 6.85 -11.19
CA ASP A 76 8.93 7.89 -12.01
C ASP A 76 7.94 8.90 -12.56
N VAL A 77 6.68 8.50 -12.84
CA VAL A 77 5.61 9.43 -13.23
C VAL A 77 5.23 10.35 -12.08
N LEU A 78 5.23 9.85 -10.84
CA LEU A 78 4.79 10.58 -9.65
C LEU A 78 5.84 11.54 -9.09
N ARG A 79 7.11 11.34 -9.47
CA ARG A 79 8.23 12.23 -9.12
C ARG A 79 8.28 13.52 -9.93
N ARG A 80 7.46 13.64 -10.98
CA ARG A 80 7.36 14.82 -11.86
C ARG A 80 6.30 15.78 -11.35
#